data_AF-A0A355T337-F1
#
_entry.id   AF-A0A355T337-F1
#
_cell.length_a   1.000
_cell.length_b   1.000
_cell.length_c   1.000
_cell.angle_alpha   90.00
_cell.angle_beta   90.00
_cell.angle_gamma   90.00
#
_symmetry.space_group_name_H-M   'P 1'
#
loop_
_entity.id
_entity.type
_entity.pdbx_description
1 polymer ?
#
loop_
_entity_poly.entity_id
_entity_poly.type
_entity_poly.pdbx_seq_one_letter_code
_entity_poly.pdbx_strand_id
1 'polypeptide(L)'
;MLARILAALPGLAMGINAFMWITNPAAAAESLGMPLLDGIGRSTQAGDFAAFFFACSVMAFLAAWKQNATWAYGAALILGGAAVFRTLAWAIHGAEFATVFIVVEAVLTLMLVASAQMMKSNA
;
A
#
# COMPACT_ATOMS: atom_id res chain seq x y z
N MET A 1 -3.50 19.40 11.34
CA MET A 1 -4.57 18.38 11.17
C MET A 1 -4.55 17.74 9.79
N LEU A 2 -4.47 18.51 8.69
CA LEU A 2 -4.48 17.97 7.32
C LEU A 2 -3.41 16.88 7.08
N ALA A 3 -2.15 17.08 7.52
CA ALA A 3 -1.09 16.07 7.38
C ALA A 3 -1.46 14.71 8.01
N ARG A 4 -2.13 14.71 9.17
CA ARG A 4 -2.61 13.49 9.82
C ARG A 4 -3.64 12.76 8.96
N ILE A 5 -4.59 13.50 8.39
CA ILE A 5 -5.64 12.94 7.53
C ILE A 5 -5.03 12.34 6.26
N LEU A 6 -4.11 13.07 5.62
CA LEU A 6 -3.42 12.61 4.41
C LEU A 6 -2.59 11.34 4.63
N ALA A 7 -2.10 11.10 5.85
CA ALA A 7 -1.44 9.84 6.21
C ALA A 7 -2.44 8.74 6.63
N ALA A 8 -3.44 9.08 7.45
CA ALA A 8 -4.37 8.10 8.00
C ALA A 8 -5.30 7.48 6.95
N LEU A 9 -5.69 8.22 5.90
CA LEU A 9 -6.56 7.71 4.84
C LEU A 9 -5.92 6.54 4.05
N PRO A 10 -4.71 6.69 3.48
CA PRO A 10 -3.96 5.55 2.93
C PRO A 10 -3.78 4.43 3.96
N GLY A 11 -3.44 4.79 5.20
CA GLY A 11 -3.25 3.80 6.27
C GLY A 11 -4.47 2.94 6.53
N LEU A 12 -5.67 3.54 6.53
CA LEU A 12 -6.94 2.84 6.70
C LEU A 12 -7.24 1.93 5.51
N ALA A 13 -7.10 2.44 4.29
CA ALA A 13 -7.32 1.65 3.07
C ALA A 13 -6.43 0.40 3.03
N MET A 14 -5.14 0.56 3.36
CA MET A 14 -4.20 -0.56 3.43
C MET A 14 -4.52 -1.51 4.60
N GLY A 15 -4.94 -0.97 5.75
CA GLY A 15 -5.32 -1.78 6.91
C GLY A 15 -6.52 -2.69 6.64
N ILE A 16 -7.51 -2.20 5.88
CA ILE A 16 -8.66 -3.01 5.44
C ILE A 16 -8.19 -4.17 4.55
N ASN A 17 -7.28 -3.91 3.61
CA ASN A 17 -6.72 -4.96 2.75
C ASN A 17 -5.93 -5.99 3.55
N ALA A 18 -5.09 -5.55 4.49
CA ALA A 18 -4.35 -6.46 5.39
C ALA A 18 -5.30 -7.37 6.18
N PHE A 19 -6.38 -6.79 6.73
CA PHE A 19 -7.39 -7.55 7.46
C PHE A 19 -8.11 -8.58 6.56
N MET A 20 -8.43 -8.21 5.32
CA MET A 20 -9.03 -9.12 4.35
C MET A 20 -8.10 -10.28 4.01
N TRP A 21 -6.79 -10.03 3.82
CA TRP A 21 -5.82 -11.11 3.59
C TRP A 21 -5.72 -12.10 4.77
N ILE A 22 -5.90 -11.64 6.00
CA ILE A 22 -5.88 -12.49 7.20
C ILE A 22 -7.16 -13.32 7.34
N THR A 23 -8.31 -12.73 7.04
CA THR A 23 -9.63 -13.32 7.36
C THR A 23 -10.30 -14.01 6.18
N ASN A 24 -10.10 -13.51 4.95
CA ASN A 24 -10.66 -14.04 3.72
C ASN A 24 -9.71 -13.80 2.52
N PRO A 25 -8.60 -14.55 2.43
CA PRO A 25 -7.60 -14.36 1.38
C PRO A 25 -8.15 -14.62 -0.04
N ALA A 26 -9.22 -15.43 -0.18
CA ALA A 26 -9.85 -15.67 -1.47
C ALA A 26 -10.50 -14.37 -2.02
N ALA A 27 -11.31 -13.70 -1.20
CA ALA A 27 -11.92 -12.43 -1.58
C ALA A 27 -10.87 -11.31 -1.73
N ALA A 28 -9.78 -11.34 -0.95
CA ALA A 28 -8.70 -10.37 -1.06
C ALA A 28 -7.89 -10.53 -2.36
N ALA A 29 -7.67 -11.77 -2.82
CA ALA A 29 -7.04 -12.03 -4.11
C ALA A 29 -7.95 -11.59 -5.26
N GLU A 30 -9.23 -11.93 -5.20
CA GLU A 30 -10.22 -11.57 -6.22
C GLU A 30 -10.36 -10.06 -6.39
N SER A 31 -10.36 -9.29 -5.29
CA SER A 31 -10.44 -7.82 -5.35
C SER A 31 -9.22 -7.17 -6.03
N LEU A 32 -8.10 -7.91 -6.09
CA LEU A 32 -6.88 -7.53 -6.80
C LEU A 32 -6.79 -8.14 -8.20
N GLY A 33 -7.88 -8.76 -8.69
CA GLY A 33 -7.95 -9.34 -10.02
C GLY A 33 -7.08 -10.58 -10.22
N MET A 34 -6.75 -11.29 -9.13
CA MET A 34 -5.93 -12.50 -9.20
C MET A 34 -6.59 -13.68 -8.50
N PRO A 35 -6.35 -14.92 -8.96
CA PRO A 35 -6.80 -16.09 -8.22
C PRO A 35 -6.03 -16.25 -6.91
N LEU A 36 -6.68 -16.86 -5.93
CA LEU A 36 -5.97 -17.38 -4.77
C LEU A 36 -5.18 -18.61 -5.22
N LEU A 37 -3.87 -18.60 -4.97
CA LEU A 37 -2.99 -19.71 -5.33
C LEU A 37 -3.21 -20.91 -4.39
N ASP A 38 -2.63 -22.05 -4.75
CA ASP A 38 -2.66 -23.30 -3.97
C ASP A 38 -1.30 -23.68 -3.39
N GLY A 39 -1.32 -24.58 -2.39
CA GLY A 39 -0.12 -25.11 -1.75
C GLY A 39 0.80 -24.01 -1.19
N ILE A 40 2.10 -24.12 -1.50
CA ILE A 40 3.11 -23.12 -1.09
C ILE A 40 2.82 -21.75 -1.70
N GLY A 41 2.30 -21.70 -2.92
CA GLY A 41 1.93 -20.44 -3.58
C GLY A 41 0.91 -19.64 -2.77
N ARG A 42 -0.07 -20.32 -2.15
CA ARG A 42 -1.03 -19.68 -1.24
C ARG A 42 -0.34 -19.05 -0.04
N SER A 43 0.62 -19.76 0.56
CA SER A 43 1.37 -19.28 1.72
C SER A 43 2.19 -18.04 1.38
N THR A 44 2.92 -18.08 0.26
CA THR A 44 3.73 -16.95 -0.21
C THR A 44 2.84 -15.76 -0.54
N GLN A 45 1.78 -15.96 -1.33
CA GLN A 45 0.85 -14.89 -1.71
C GLN A 45 0.21 -14.24 -0.48
N ALA A 46 -0.39 -15.04 0.42
CA ALA A 46 -1.05 -14.49 1.59
C ALA A 46 -0.06 -13.80 2.55
N GLY A 47 1.10 -14.39 2.78
CA GLY A 47 2.14 -13.81 3.63
C GLY A 47 2.66 -12.47 3.09
N ASP A 48 3.03 -12.43 1.82
CA ASP A 48 3.65 -11.26 1.19
C ASP A 48 2.66 -10.10 1.08
N PHE A 49 1.42 -10.35 0.61
CA PHE A 49 0.41 -9.29 0.51
C PHE A 49 -0.08 -8.81 1.87
N ALA A 50 -0.30 -9.71 2.85
CA ALA A 50 -0.66 -9.30 4.20
C ALA A 50 0.43 -8.42 4.83
N ALA A 51 1.70 -8.83 4.71
CA ALA A 51 2.84 -8.06 5.22
C ALA A 51 2.97 -6.70 4.52
N PHE A 52 2.83 -6.65 3.20
CA PHE A 52 2.85 -5.42 2.40
C PHE A 52 1.80 -4.42 2.88
N PHE A 53 0.53 -4.83 2.95
CA PHE A 53 -0.57 -3.95 3.35
C PHE A 53 -0.48 -3.57 4.83
N PHE A 54 -0.12 -4.51 5.69
CA PHE A 54 0.05 -4.26 7.13
C PHE A 54 1.18 -3.26 7.40
N ALA A 55 2.36 -3.47 6.82
CA ALA A 55 3.50 -2.57 7.00
C ALA A 55 3.19 -1.16 6.51
N CYS A 56 2.58 -1.02 5.33
CA CYS A 56 2.16 0.28 4.81
C CYS A 56 1.15 0.95 5.75
N SER A 57 0.16 0.21 6.26
CA SER A 57 -0.85 0.72 7.19
C SER A 57 -0.24 1.21 8.50
N VAL A 58 0.59 0.39 9.14
CA VAL A 58 1.25 0.72 10.42
C VAL A 58 2.12 1.96 10.27
N MET A 59 2.95 2.02 9.23
CA MET A 59 3.80 3.19 8.99
C MET A 59 2.97 4.45 8.75
N ALA A 60 1.91 4.38 7.95
CA ALA A 60 1.03 5.51 7.72
C ALA A 60 0.35 6.01 9.02
N PHE A 61 -0.12 5.10 9.87
CA PHE A 61 -0.69 5.48 11.17
C PHE A 61 0.35 6.00 12.16
N LEU A 62 1.56 5.44 12.18
CA LEU A 62 2.67 5.99 12.97
C LEU A 62 3.04 7.39 12.51
N ALA A 63 3.04 7.67 11.21
CA ALA A 63 3.24 9.00 10.68
C ALA A 63 2.15 9.97 11.16
N ALA A 64 0.88 9.58 11.05
CA ALA A 64 -0.24 10.39 11.52
C ALA A 64 -0.16 10.66 13.03
N TRP A 65 0.07 9.63 13.84
CA TRP A 65 0.09 9.74 15.30
C TRP A 65 1.30 10.53 15.80
N LYS A 66 2.51 10.18 15.33
CA LYS A 66 3.77 10.78 15.79
C LYS A 66 4.14 12.07 15.06
N GLN A 67 3.43 12.42 13.98
CA GLN A 67 3.77 13.56 13.11
C GLN A 67 5.22 13.50 12.61
N ASN A 68 5.65 12.31 12.22
CA ASN A 68 7.01 12.07 11.79
C ASN A 68 7.04 11.67 10.31
N ALA A 69 7.69 12.52 9.51
CA ALA A 69 7.76 12.38 8.06
C ALA A 69 8.46 11.09 7.60
N THR A 70 9.41 10.55 8.36
CA THR A 70 10.12 9.31 8.02
C THR A 70 9.14 8.14 7.88
N TRP A 71 8.16 8.04 8.76
CA TRP A 71 7.11 7.00 8.67
C TRP A 71 6.22 7.18 7.44
N ALA A 72 5.88 8.43 7.09
CA ALA A 72 5.09 8.72 5.89
C ALA A 72 5.86 8.38 4.61
N TYR A 73 7.16 8.70 4.54
CA TYR A 73 8.02 8.29 3.43
C TYR A 73 8.18 6.78 3.33
N GLY A 74 8.30 6.08 4.46
CA GLY A 74 8.35 4.61 4.47
C GLY A 74 7.09 3.98 3.87
N ALA A 75 5.90 4.46 4.25
CA ALA A 75 4.65 4.04 3.63
C ALA A 75 4.58 4.39 2.14
N ALA A 76 5.01 5.60 1.76
CA ALA A 76 5.04 6.06 0.37
C ALA A 76 5.98 5.20 -0.49
N LEU A 77 7.12 4.76 0.05
CA LEU A 77 8.07 3.89 -0.64
C LEU A 77 7.44 2.54 -0.99
N ILE A 78 6.73 1.92 -0.04
CA ILE A 78 6.05 0.64 -0.28
C ILE A 78 4.99 0.80 -1.39
N LEU A 79 4.10 1.77 -1.23
CA LEU A 79 2.95 1.92 -2.13
C LEU A 79 3.36 2.45 -3.52
N GLY A 80 4.27 3.42 -3.57
CA GLY A 80 4.83 3.94 -4.80
C GLY A 80 5.71 2.91 -5.51
N GLY A 81 6.43 2.09 -4.74
CA GLY A 81 7.17 0.94 -5.24
C GLY A 81 6.25 -0.04 -5.96
N ALA A 82 5.08 -0.34 -5.41
CA ALA A 82 4.11 -1.22 -6.07
C ALA A 82 3.66 -0.68 -7.45
N ALA A 83 3.37 0.62 -7.56
CA ALA A 83 3.03 1.24 -8.83
C ALA A 83 4.17 1.12 -9.86
N VAL A 84 5.41 1.39 -9.43
CA VAL A 84 6.62 1.28 -10.27
C VAL A 84 6.84 -0.17 -10.72
N PHE A 85 6.87 -1.12 -9.79
CA PHE A 85 7.15 -2.51 -10.12
C PHE A 85 6.04 -3.18 -10.93
N ARG A 86 4.78 -2.77 -10.76
CA ARG A 86 3.67 -3.22 -11.60
C ARG A 86 3.77 -2.65 -13.03
N THR A 87 4.16 -1.38 -13.16
CA THR A 87 4.45 -0.78 -14.48
C THR A 87 5.61 -1.51 -15.17
N LEU A 88 6.67 -1.84 -14.42
CA LEU A 88 7.77 -2.65 -14.93
C LEU A 88 7.29 -4.05 -15.33
N ALA A 89 6.53 -4.75 -14.50
CA ALA A 89 6.02 -6.09 -14.83
C ALA A 89 5.24 -6.12 -16.16
N TRP A 90 4.43 -5.09 -16.43
CA TRP A 90 3.80 -4.91 -17.75
C TRP A 90 4.85 -4.68 -18.85
N ALA A 91 5.78 -3.75 -18.65
CA ALA A 91 6.75 -3.35 -19.65
C ALA A 91 7.79 -4.45 -20.01
N ILE A 92 8.19 -5.29 -19.06
CA ILE A 92 9.30 -6.25 -19.24
C ILE A 92 8.90 -7.73 -19.09
N HIS A 93 7.75 -8.06 -18.50
CA HIS A 93 7.35 -9.45 -18.22
C HIS A 93 6.01 -9.84 -18.87
N GLY A 94 5.42 -8.99 -19.71
CA GLY A 94 4.19 -9.29 -20.43
C GLY A 94 2.95 -9.39 -19.53
N ALA A 95 3.00 -8.79 -18.33
CA ALA A 95 1.82 -8.69 -17.46
C ALA A 95 0.79 -7.73 -18.06
N GLU A 96 -0.47 -7.83 -17.63
CA GLU A 96 -1.50 -6.86 -18.02
C GLU A 96 -1.25 -5.49 -17.36
N PHE A 97 -1.54 -4.41 -18.08
CA PHE A 97 -1.40 -3.06 -17.53
C PHE A 97 -2.54 -2.75 -16.56
N ALA A 98 -2.30 -2.98 -15.27
CA ALA A 98 -3.27 -2.79 -14.19
C ALA A 98 -3.46 -1.30 -13.84
N THR A 99 -4.01 -0.54 -14.80
CA THR A 99 -4.20 0.91 -14.79
C THR A 99 -4.86 1.40 -13.50
N VAL A 100 -5.97 0.76 -13.09
CA VAL A 100 -6.74 1.18 -11.91
C VAL A 100 -5.88 1.09 -10.65
N PHE A 101 -5.16 -0.02 -10.45
CA PHE A 101 -4.29 -0.20 -9.29
C PHE A 101 -3.13 0.80 -9.30
N ILE A 102 -2.47 0.97 -10.44
CA ILE A 102 -1.34 1.91 -10.58
C ILE A 102 -1.78 3.35 -10.25
N VAL A 103 -2.95 3.79 -10.74
CA VAL A 103 -3.47 5.13 -10.46
C VAL A 103 -3.79 5.30 -8.98
N VAL A 104 -4.45 4.32 -8.35
CA VAL A 104 -4.77 4.37 -6.91
C VAL A 104 -3.49 4.44 -6.08
N GLU A 105 -2.51 3.59 -6.38
CA GLU A 105 -1.22 3.56 -5.69
C GLU A 105 -0.47 4.88 -5.85
N ALA A 106 -0.46 5.47 -7.05
CA ALA A 106 0.16 6.77 -7.30
C ALA A 106 -0.52 7.89 -6.49
N VAL A 107 -1.86 7.95 -6.48
CA VAL A 107 -2.61 8.96 -5.72
C VAL A 107 -2.34 8.84 -4.23
N LEU A 108 -2.44 7.64 -3.66
CA LEU A 108 -2.20 7.42 -2.23
C LEU A 108 -0.73 7.69 -1.85
N THR A 109 0.21 7.37 -2.75
CA THR A 109 1.63 7.71 -2.57
C THR A 109 1.84 9.22 -2.53
N LEU A 110 1.23 9.97 -3.45
CA LEU A 110 1.29 11.43 -3.45
C LEU A 110 0.67 12.03 -2.17
N MET A 111 -0.42 11.45 -1.66
CA MET A 111 -0.99 11.85 -0.37
C MET A 111 0.00 11.65 0.79
N LEU A 112 0.69 10.51 0.82
CA LEU A 112 1.70 10.21 1.85
C LEU A 112 2.91 11.13 1.74
N VAL A 113 3.39 11.42 0.52
CA VAL A 113 4.48 12.37 0.29
C VAL A 113 4.07 13.78 0.71
N ALA A 114 2.88 14.24 0.33
CA ALA A 114 2.37 15.54 0.75
C ALA A 114 2.26 15.63 2.27
N SER A 115 1.74 14.58 2.92
CA SER A 115 1.69 14.45 4.37
C SER A 115 3.09 14.60 5.00
N ALA A 116 4.09 13.90 4.47
CA ALA A 116 5.47 13.95 4.94
C ALA A 116 6.08 15.36 4.81
N GLN A 117 5.86 16.03 3.68
CA GLN A 117 6.36 17.40 3.45
C GLN A 117 5.73 18.39 4.44
N MET A 118 4.42 18.27 4.68
CA MET A 118 3.73 19.09 5.68
C MET A 118 4.21 18.81 7.12
N MET A 119 4.56 17.57 7.45
CA MET A 119 5.12 17.26 8.76
C MET A 119 6.50 17.90 8.95
N LYS A 120 7.34 17.89 7.91
CA LYS A 120 8.66 18.55 7.92
C LYS A 120 8.56 20.07 8.03
N SER A 121 7.61 20.70 7.36
CA SER A 121 7.45 22.16 7.41
C SER A 121 6.95 22.69 8.76
N ASN A 122 6.44 21.81 9.62
CA ASN A 122 5.89 22.14 10.95
C ASN A 122 6.82 21.71 12.09
N ALA A 123 8.01 21.18 11.77
CA ALA A 123 9.04 20.77 12.74
C ALA A 123 10.04 21.91 12.98
#